data_AF-A0A383CFF9-F1
#
_entry.id   AF-A0A383CFF9-F1
#
_cell.length_a   1.000
_cell.length_b   1.000
_cell.length_c   1.000
_cell.angle_alpha   90.00
_cell.angle_beta   90.00
_cell.angle_gamma   90.00
#
_symmetry.space_group_name_H-M   'P 1'
#
loop_
_entity.id
_entity.type
_entity.pdbx_description
1 polymer ?
#
loop_
_entity_poly.entity_id
_entity_poly.type
_entity_poly.pdbx_seq_one_letter_code
_entity_poly.pdbx_strand_id
1 'polypeptide(L)'
;MEIDEIRKLIDLMEERHLTELELKDRAGEIRLVRAGQALQVGVPQINELPVSQVPRMSENTAQVEEATTSEINPEMTITSPMVGTFYTAPNPDAPPFLT
;
A
#
# COMPACT_ATOMS: atom_id res chain seq x y z
N MET A 1 -18.19 -0.64 -34.65
CA MET A 1 -16.91 -1.20 -34.21
C MET A 1 -16.83 -2.61 -34.76
N GLU A 2 -15.85 -2.86 -35.59
CA GLU A 2 -15.65 -4.15 -36.27
C GLU A 2 -14.71 -5.02 -35.44
N ILE A 3 -14.92 -6.34 -35.46
CA ILE A 3 -14.09 -7.33 -34.76
C ILE A 3 -12.59 -7.19 -35.13
N ASP A 4 -12.29 -6.64 -36.31
CA ASP A 4 -10.94 -6.41 -36.80
C ASP A 4 -10.20 -5.28 -36.07
N GLU A 5 -10.92 -4.28 -35.53
CA GLU A 5 -10.33 -3.20 -34.74
C GLU A 5 -9.85 -3.72 -33.38
N ILE A 6 -10.61 -4.65 -32.78
CA ILE A 6 -10.26 -5.29 -31.50
C ILE A 6 -8.99 -6.15 -31.66
N ARG A 7 -8.85 -6.86 -32.79
CA ARG A 7 -7.65 -7.68 -33.07
C ARG A 7 -6.39 -6.83 -33.16
N LYS A 8 -6.45 -5.71 -33.90
CA LYS A 8 -5.32 -4.75 -33.98
C LYS A 8 -4.94 -4.20 -32.61
N LEU A 9 -5.91 -3.98 -31.73
CA LEU A 9 -5.67 -3.50 -30.37
C LEU A 9 -4.96 -4.55 -29.51
N ILE A 10 -5.32 -5.83 -29.65
CA ILE A 10 -4.64 -6.97 -29.00
C ILE A 10 -3.20 -7.10 -29.49
N ASP A 11 -2.98 -7.04 -30.81
CA ASP A 11 -1.64 -7.12 -31.41
C ASP A 11 -0.75 -5.97 -30.90
N LEU A 12 -1.29 -4.76 -30.83
CA LEU A 12 -0.58 -3.59 -30.32
C LEU A 12 -0.27 -3.70 -28.82
N MET A 13 -1.17 -4.28 -28.03
CA MET A 13 -0.91 -4.58 -26.62
C MET A 13 0.23 -5.60 -26.44
N GLU A 14 0.31 -6.59 -27.33
CA GLU A 14 1.36 -7.61 -27.31
C GLU A 14 2.72 -7.05 -27.71
N GLU A 15 2.80 -6.30 -28.82
CA GLU A 15 4.02 -5.63 -29.29
C GLU A 15 4.59 -4.64 -28.27
N ARG A 16 3.71 -3.95 -27.53
CA ARG A 16 4.10 -2.91 -26.56
C ARG A 16 4.15 -3.41 -25.12
N HIS A 17 3.93 -4.70 -24.90
CA HIS A 17 3.88 -5.32 -23.57
C HIS A 17 2.98 -4.57 -22.57
N LEU A 18 1.84 -4.05 -23.03
CA LEU A 18 0.90 -3.30 -22.19
C LEU A 18 0.03 -4.27 -21.37
N THR A 19 -0.18 -3.94 -20.11
CA THR A 19 -1.01 -4.73 -19.19
C THR A 19 -2.49 -4.34 -19.27
N GLU A 20 -2.78 -3.08 -19.59
CA GLU A 20 -4.14 -2.55 -19.63
C GLU A 20 -4.27 -1.47 -20.71
N LEU A 21 -5.41 -1.47 -21.41
CA LEU A 21 -5.77 -0.46 -22.40
C LEU A 21 -7.27 -0.17 -22.30
N GLU A 22 -7.60 1.11 -22.11
CA GLU A 22 -8.97 1.61 -22.05
C GLU A 22 -9.20 2.63 -23.17
N LEU A 23 -10.24 2.41 -23.98
CA LEU A 23 -10.65 3.32 -25.04
C LEU A 23 -12.12 3.71 -24.84
N LYS A 24 -12.36 5.01 -24.67
CA LYS A 24 -13.69 5.61 -24.57
C LYS A 24 -13.99 6.40 -25.83
N ASP A 25 -14.97 5.93 -26.60
CA ASP A 25 -15.49 6.64 -27.77
C ASP A 25 -16.99 6.96 -27.58
N ARG A 26 -17.54 7.82 -28.44
CA ARG A 26 -18.97 8.19 -28.43
C ARG A 26 -19.92 6.99 -28.63
N ALA A 27 -19.41 5.87 -29.13
CA ALA A 27 -20.16 4.65 -29.40
C ALA A 27 -19.98 3.53 -28.36
N GLY A 28 -19.08 3.66 -27.38
CA GLY A 28 -18.86 2.64 -26.34
C GLY A 28 -17.53 2.72 -25.60
N GLU A 29 -17.44 1.95 -24.51
CA GLU A 29 -16.24 1.79 -23.68
C GLU A 29 -15.68 0.38 -23.88
N ILE A 30 -14.40 0.28 -24.24
CA ILE A 30 -13.68 -0.99 -24.40
C ILE A 30 -12.49 -0.99 -23.44
N ARG A 31 -12.43 -2.01 -22.58
CA ARG A 31 -11.33 -2.24 -21.65
C ARG A 31 -10.70 -3.60 -21.93
N LEU A 32 -9.42 -3.61 -22.28
CA LEU A 32 -8.63 -4.82 -22.45
C LEU A 32 -7.64 -4.92 -21.30
N VAL A 33 -7.64 -6.05 -20.61
CA VAL A 33 -6.69 -6.36 -19.53
C VAL A 33 -5.98 -7.65 -19.88
N ARG A 34 -4.65 -7.60 -19.94
CA ARG A 34 -3.82 -8.80 -20.09
C ARG A 34 -3.80 -9.50 -18.75
N ALA A 35 -4.26 -10.76 -18.70
CA ALA A 35 -4.17 -11.61 -17.51
C ALA A 35 -2.71 -12.03 -17.26
N GLY A 36 -1.86 -11.09 -16.89
CA GLY A 36 -0.53 -11.33 -16.35
C GLY A 36 -0.64 -11.44 -14.84
N GLN A 37 -0.40 -12.64 -14.32
CA GLN A 37 -0.37 -13.01 -12.90
C GLN A 37 -1.30 -12.13 -12.04
N ALA A 38 -2.53 -12.61 -11.80
CA ALA A 38 -3.19 -12.27 -10.56
C ALA A 38 -2.17 -12.57 -9.46
N LEU A 39 -1.52 -11.52 -8.93
CA LEU A 39 -0.83 -11.59 -7.66
C LEU A 39 -1.92 -12.11 -6.73
N GLN A 40 -1.82 -13.39 -6.40
CA GLN A 40 -2.59 -14.01 -5.35
C GLN A 40 -2.33 -13.11 -4.16
N VAL A 41 -3.28 -12.20 -3.88
CA VAL A 41 -3.28 -11.40 -2.67
C VAL A 41 -3.45 -12.46 -1.59
N GLY A 42 -2.31 -12.88 -1.04
CA GLY A 42 -2.27 -13.84 0.03
C GLY A 42 -3.09 -13.23 1.16
N VAL A 43 -4.30 -13.75 1.35
CA VAL A 43 -5.06 -13.47 2.57
C VAL A 43 -4.18 -13.98 3.70
N PRO A 44 -3.67 -13.12 4.60
CA PRO A 44 -2.91 -13.61 5.73
C PRO A 44 -3.85 -14.51 6.53
N GLN A 45 -3.53 -15.82 6.58
CA GLN A 45 -4.11 -16.68 7.60
C GLN A 45 -3.72 -16.10 8.94
N ILE A 46 -4.73 -15.63 9.67
CA ILE A 46 -4.59 -15.20 11.04
C ILE A 46 -4.36 -16.49 11.84
N ASN A 47 -3.09 -16.87 11.99
CA ASN A 47 -2.72 -17.86 12.99
C ASN A 47 -2.96 -17.20 14.34
N GLU A 48 -3.92 -17.73 15.10
CA GLU A 48 -4.10 -17.40 16.51
C GLU A 48 -2.79 -17.71 17.24
N LEU A 49 -2.05 -16.66 17.56
CA LEU A 49 -0.85 -16.73 18.37
C LEU A 49 -1.26 -17.12 19.80
N PRO A 50 -0.64 -18.15 20.41
CA PRO A 50 -0.88 -18.46 21.80
C PRO A 50 -0.51 -17.24 22.65
N VAL A 51 -1.44 -16.80 23.49
CA VAL A 51 -1.26 -15.71 24.44
C VAL A 51 -0.16 -16.12 25.43
N SER A 52 1.08 -15.72 25.12
CA SER A 52 2.20 -15.84 26.04
C SER A 52 2.06 -14.78 27.13
N GLN A 53 2.08 -15.22 28.38
CA GLN A 53 2.02 -14.35 29.54
C GLN A 53 3.21 -13.38 29.50
N VAL A 54 2.91 -12.08 29.46
CA VAL A 54 3.91 -11.02 29.44
C VAL A 54 4.61 -10.97 30.81
N PRO A 55 5.94 -11.12 30.89
CA PRO A 55 6.65 -10.81 32.13
C PRO A 55 6.54 -9.31 32.38
N ARG A 56 6.21 -8.92 33.61
CA ARG A 56 6.22 -7.51 34.05
C ARG A 56 7.59 -6.92 33.73
N MET A 57 7.64 -6.06 32.73
CA MET A 57 8.80 -5.26 32.42
C MET A 57 8.85 -4.12 33.42
N SER A 58 9.93 -4.08 34.21
CA SER A 58 10.22 -2.99 35.13
C SER A 58 10.27 -1.68 34.33
N GLU A 59 9.62 -0.64 34.84
CA GLU A 59 9.65 0.71 34.29
C GLU A 59 11.11 1.17 34.20
N ASN A 60 11.68 1.13 33.00
CA ASN A 60 12.88 1.87 32.69
C ASN A 60 12.39 3.18 32.08
N THR A 61 12.33 4.23 32.89
CA THR A 61 12.14 5.61 32.44
C THR A 61 13.33 5.98 31.56
N ALA A 62 13.20 5.71 30.26
CA ALA A 62 14.04 6.35 29.26
C ALA A 62 13.67 7.84 29.28
N GLN A 63 14.64 8.66 29.66
CA GLN A 63 14.55 10.11 29.57
C GLN A 63 14.32 10.47 28.10
N VAL A 64 13.09 10.91 27.79
CA VAL A 64 12.76 11.49 26.50
C VAL A 64 13.45 12.84 26.46
N GLU A 65 14.55 12.92 25.72
CA GLU A 65 15.11 14.20 25.32
C GLU A 65 14.02 14.94 24.54
N GLU A 66 13.59 16.08 25.06
CA GLU A 66 12.59 16.94 24.44
C GLU A 66 13.14 17.37 23.07
N ALA A 67 12.68 16.71 22.01
CA ALA A 67 13.08 17.04 20.65
C ALA A 67 12.46 18.39 20.33
N THR A 68 13.23 19.46 20.56
CA THR A 68 13.00 20.79 19.98
C THR A 68 12.56 20.59 18.54
N THR A 69 11.39 21.12 18.18
CA THR A 69 10.85 21.11 16.81
C THR A 69 11.93 21.59 15.86
N SER A 70 12.69 20.63 15.34
CA SER A 70 13.70 20.87 14.34
C SER A 70 12.91 21.07 13.06
N GLU A 71 13.18 22.17 12.36
CA GLU A 71 12.66 22.38 11.01
C GLU A 71 12.85 21.07 10.24
N ILE A 72 11.76 20.60 9.62
CA ILE A 72 11.75 19.35 8.87
C ILE A 72 12.87 19.43 7.85
N ASN A 73 13.99 18.74 8.09
CA ASN A 73 15.08 18.70 7.14
C ASN A 73 14.59 17.86 5.95
N PRO A 74 14.40 18.44 4.75
CA PRO A 74 13.93 17.70 3.60
C PRO A 74 14.89 16.57 3.19
N GLU A 75 16.17 16.64 3.59
CA GLU A 75 17.19 15.61 3.32
C GLU A 75 17.02 14.35 4.21
N MET A 76 16.29 14.43 5.32
CA MET A 76 15.97 13.27 6.18
C MET A 76 14.59 12.67 5.88
N THR A 77 13.86 13.20 4.90
CA THR A 77 12.53 12.70 4.58
C THR A 77 12.62 11.52 3.62
N ILE A 78 12.28 10.32 4.09
CA ILE A 78 12.19 9.12 3.26
C ILE A 78 10.71 8.87 2.93
N THR A 79 10.34 9.05 1.66
CA THR A 79 8.96 8.85 1.19
C THR A 79 8.68 7.37 0.92
N SER A 80 7.59 6.84 1.49
CA SER A 80 7.16 5.46 1.23
C SER A 80 6.53 5.33 -0.16
N PRO A 81 6.86 4.29 -0.95
CA PRO A 81 6.29 4.06 -2.28
C PRO A 81 4.81 3.63 -2.25
N MET A 82 4.29 3.26 -1.07
CA MET A 82 2.89 2.89 -0.84
C MET A 82 2.32 3.65 0.36
N VAL A 83 0.99 3.75 0.44
CA VAL A 83 0.29 4.35 1.57
C VAL A 83 0.42 3.46 2.81
N GLY A 84 0.90 4.02 3.92
CA GLY A 84 0.99 3.35 5.21
C GLY A 84 0.00 3.92 6.23
N THR A 85 -0.29 3.16 7.29
CA THR A 85 -1.05 3.65 8.45
C THR A 85 -0.07 3.91 9.60
N PHE A 86 -0.11 5.10 10.17
CA PHE A 86 0.69 5.48 11.34
C PHE A 86 -0.22 5.55 12.57
N TYR A 87 0.09 4.76 13.60
CA TYR A 87 -0.63 4.79 14.86
C TYR A 87 0.09 5.72 15.84
N THR A 88 -0.60 6.78 16.26
CA THR A 88 -0.10 7.71 17.27
C THR A 88 -0.25 7.17 18.69
N ALA A 89 -1.13 6.18 18.91
CA ALA A 89 -1.43 5.55 20.19
C ALA A 89 -1.79 4.05 19.99
N PRO A 90 -1.65 3.19 21.02
CA PRO A 90 -1.93 1.76 20.89
C PRO A 90 -3.42 1.42 20.80
N ASN A 91 -4.31 2.28 21.33
CA ASN A 91 -5.77 2.20 21.19
C ASN A 91 -6.39 3.60 21.45
N PRO A 92 -7.69 3.81 21.19
CA PRO A 92 -8.32 5.15 21.29
C PRO A 92 -8.31 5.77 22.69
N ASP A 93 -8.27 4.94 23.74
CA ASP A 93 -8.35 5.37 25.13
C ASP A 93 -6.96 5.46 25.80
N ALA A 94 -5.89 5.11 25.08
CA ALA A 94 -4.52 5.08 25.58
C ALA A 94 -3.72 6.34 25.18
N PRO A 95 -2.72 6.74 25.98
CA PRO A 95 -1.89 7.89 25.67
C PRO A 95 -1.04 7.67 24.39
N PRO A 96 -0.66 8.76 23.69
CA PRO A 96 0.22 8.68 22.53
C PRO A 96 1.60 8.08 22.83
N PHE A 97 2.22 7.47 21.82
CA PHE A 97 3.59 6.92 21.92
C PHE A 97 4.66 8.01 22.06
N LEU A 98 4.40 9.19 21.51
CA LEU A 98 5.26 10.37 21.57
C LEU A 98 4.37 11.53 22.03
N THR A 99 4.83 12.31 23.00
CA THR A 99 4.16 13.53 23.48
C THR A 99 4.89 14.75 22.95
#